data_AF-A0A2T9X7W5-F1
#
_entry.id   AF-A0A2T9X7W5-F1
#
_cell.length_a   1.000
_cell.length_b   1.000
_cell.length_c   1.000
_cell.angle_alpha   90.00
_cell.angle_beta   90.00
_cell.angle_gamma   90.00
#
_symmetry.space_group_name_H-M   'P 1'
#
loop_
_entity.id
_entity.type
_entity.pdbx_description
1 polymer ?
#
loop_
_entity_poly.entity_id
_entity_poly.type
_entity_poly.pdbx_seq_one_letter_code
_entity_poly.pdbx_strand_id
1 'polypeptide(L)'
;MKDNSAKFDELKRKRDRYLELTGRLYSLIERKKSVEKDVDNYDKIKSEKEKLEKEIEENSYLEGGESLLSELHELRKSEKSLKDQLNTLEKEIEEYEQNLAKKNSLEDDAKRYEELKERKEKIEEAYNEYNSLKSLLNDKLKRKEKIENEIKSLGSIPSLDNVNKEIDNIEKEIDNLQNSKGAIKGRKEQLIQIIKNLENIKENRCPVCGRELTEEHRKKIKIEAETEVKDLEKKLSDIEKKVEELRARKGELSNLRLEIISKLTKLRKLNEDLTRISQEVQDIQTKLKELEKSYNEYSEIREKLTLLEPKYKEYLKVSNYDERTLEEKKNRLGLIKAELDDLQKKD
;
A
#
# COMPACT_ATOMS: atom_id res chain seq x y z
N MET A 1 14.16 133.70 -111.76
CA MET A 1 14.24 133.75 -110.27
C MET A 1 12.98 133.18 -109.58
N LYS A 2 12.54 131.94 -109.87
CA LYS A 2 11.43 131.29 -109.13
C LYS A 2 11.70 129.82 -108.73
N ASP A 3 12.91 129.29 -108.97
CA ASP A 3 13.17 127.83 -108.86
C ASP A 3 14.12 127.43 -107.71
N ASN A 4 14.65 128.38 -106.92
CA ASN A 4 15.57 128.10 -105.81
C ASN A 4 14.89 127.88 -104.44
N SER A 5 13.59 128.17 -104.30
CA SER A 5 12.86 128.02 -103.02
C SER A 5 12.44 126.56 -102.73
N ALA A 6 12.12 125.77 -103.76
CA ALA A 6 11.67 124.38 -103.60
C ALA A 6 12.80 123.43 -103.15
N LYS A 7 14.04 123.70 -103.57
CA LYS A 7 15.23 122.93 -103.16
C LYS A 7 15.57 123.07 -101.67
N PHE A 8 15.25 124.22 -101.05
CA PHE A 8 15.60 124.48 -99.65
C PHE A 8 14.69 123.72 -98.67
N ASP A 9 13.39 123.66 -98.96
CA ASP A 9 12.43 122.89 -98.15
C ASP A 9 12.65 121.37 -98.24
N GLU A 10 13.09 120.88 -99.40
CA GLU A 10 13.45 119.48 -99.58
C GLU A 10 14.71 119.09 -98.77
N LEU A 11 15.70 119.98 -98.72
CA LEU A 11 16.90 119.80 -97.90
C LEU A 11 16.60 119.84 -96.40
N LYS A 12 15.68 120.71 -95.97
CA LYS A 12 15.24 120.78 -94.56
C LYS A 12 14.51 119.51 -94.12
N ARG A 13 13.62 118.96 -94.96
CA ARG A 13 12.98 117.66 -94.71
C ARG A 13 13.98 116.51 -94.66
N LYS A 14 15.01 116.51 -95.53
CA LYS A 14 16.09 115.51 -95.50
C LYS A 14 16.92 115.60 -94.22
N ARG A 15 17.22 116.83 -93.75
CA ARG A 15 17.91 117.05 -92.47
C ARG A 15 17.11 116.55 -91.28
N ASP A 16 15.81 116.87 -91.22
CA ASP A 16 14.96 116.46 -90.10
C ASP A 16 14.76 114.94 -90.09
N ARG A 17 14.63 114.30 -91.27
CA ARG A 17 14.70 112.83 -91.40
C ARG A 17 16.04 112.25 -90.96
N TYR A 18 17.14 112.90 -91.32
CA TYR A 18 18.48 112.45 -90.92
C TYR A 18 18.62 112.49 -89.40
N LEU A 19 18.18 113.58 -88.75
CA LEU A 19 18.20 113.73 -87.30
C LEU A 19 17.33 112.69 -86.58
N GLU A 20 16.11 112.44 -87.07
CA GLU A 20 15.21 111.41 -86.54
C GLU A 20 15.80 110.00 -86.70
N LEU A 21 16.40 109.71 -87.86
CA LEU A 21 17.07 108.44 -88.13
C LEU A 21 18.31 108.27 -87.27
N THR A 22 19.11 109.32 -87.03
CA THR A 22 20.25 109.26 -86.11
C THR A 22 19.81 109.05 -84.66
N GLY A 23 18.72 109.68 -84.21
CA GLY A 23 18.17 109.45 -82.86
C GLY A 23 17.64 108.02 -82.69
N ARG A 24 16.99 107.46 -83.73
CA ARG A 24 16.64 106.05 -83.78
C ARG A 24 17.87 105.13 -83.79
N LEU A 25 18.92 105.50 -84.52
CA LEU A 25 20.17 104.72 -84.54
C LEU A 25 20.81 104.67 -83.15
N TYR A 26 20.92 105.81 -82.46
CA TYR A 26 21.50 105.87 -81.12
C TYR A 26 20.67 105.08 -80.09
N SER A 27 19.33 105.22 -80.12
CA SER A 27 18.47 104.42 -79.22
C SER A 27 18.51 102.93 -79.54
N LEU A 28 18.63 102.55 -80.81
CA LEU A 28 18.85 101.15 -81.21
C LEU A 28 20.23 100.62 -80.78
N ILE A 29 21.28 101.45 -80.80
CA ILE A 29 22.61 101.07 -80.31
C ILE A 29 22.61 100.87 -78.80
N GLU A 30 21.97 101.75 -78.02
CA GLU A 30 21.84 101.54 -76.57
C GLU A 30 21.00 100.32 -76.25
N ARG A 31 19.90 100.12 -76.97
CA ARG A 31 19.05 98.94 -76.82
C ARG A 31 19.80 97.67 -77.22
N LYS A 32 20.64 97.72 -78.25
CA LYS A 32 21.56 96.62 -78.60
C LYS A 32 22.53 96.32 -77.47
N LYS A 33 23.16 97.34 -76.86
CA LYS A 33 24.07 97.15 -75.71
C LYS A 33 23.37 96.60 -74.47
N SER A 34 22.13 97.03 -74.20
CA SER A 34 21.30 96.47 -73.12
C SER A 34 21.01 95.00 -73.38
N VAL A 35 20.56 94.68 -74.60
CA VAL A 35 20.26 93.31 -75.01
C VAL A 35 21.51 92.43 -75.00
N GLU A 36 22.68 92.95 -75.42
CA GLU A 36 23.96 92.24 -75.32
C GLU A 36 24.32 91.90 -73.85
N LYS A 37 24.10 92.84 -72.91
CA LYS A 37 24.28 92.55 -71.47
C LYS A 37 23.26 91.54 -70.92
N ASP A 38 22.02 91.63 -71.38
CA ASP A 38 20.96 90.69 -70.96
C ASP A 38 21.25 89.28 -71.50
N VAL A 39 21.84 89.16 -72.69
CA VAL A 39 22.32 87.90 -73.28
C VAL A 39 23.50 87.34 -72.48
N ASP A 40 24.51 88.14 -72.14
CA ASP A 40 25.64 87.69 -71.31
C ASP A 40 25.17 87.22 -69.91
N ASN A 41 24.21 87.92 -69.30
CA ASN A 41 23.59 87.50 -68.04
C ASN A 41 22.76 86.23 -68.21
N TYR A 42 22.03 86.09 -69.31
CA TYR A 42 21.31 84.87 -69.63
C TYR A 42 22.25 83.67 -69.78
N ASP A 43 23.38 83.83 -70.45
CA ASP A 43 24.38 82.75 -70.61
C ASP A 43 25.02 82.35 -69.28
N LYS A 44 25.30 83.31 -68.37
CA LYS A 44 25.76 83.02 -67.01
C LYS A 44 24.71 82.26 -66.20
N ILE A 45 23.47 82.75 -66.18
CA ILE A 45 22.36 82.10 -65.48
C ILE A 45 22.10 80.70 -66.03
N LYS A 46 22.19 80.52 -67.35
CA LYS A 46 22.07 79.22 -68.01
C LYS A 46 23.18 78.27 -67.55
N SER A 47 24.43 78.73 -67.48
CA SER A 47 25.55 77.92 -67.00
C SER A 47 25.45 77.55 -65.51
N GLU A 48 24.89 78.42 -64.66
CA GLU A 48 24.63 78.13 -63.25
C GLU A 48 23.46 77.16 -63.08
N LYS A 49 22.40 77.34 -63.88
CA LYS A 49 21.27 76.40 -63.92
C LYS A 49 21.73 74.99 -64.31
N GLU A 50 22.57 74.86 -65.34
CA GLU A 50 23.12 73.55 -65.75
C GLU A 50 24.00 72.90 -64.66
N LYS A 51 24.69 73.69 -63.82
CA LYS A 51 25.44 73.16 -62.67
C LYS A 51 24.51 72.71 -61.54
N LEU A 52 23.52 73.52 -61.18
CA LEU A 52 22.54 73.18 -60.15
C LEU A 52 21.70 71.97 -60.56
N GLU A 53 21.34 71.83 -61.84
CA GLU A 53 20.65 70.64 -62.35
C GLU A 53 21.49 69.37 -62.16
N LYS A 54 22.81 69.44 -62.39
CA LYS A 54 23.73 68.32 -62.11
C LYS A 54 23.87 68.01 -60.62
N GLU A 55 23.97 69.03 -59.77
CA GLU A 55 24.04 68.84 -58.31
C GLU A 55 22.74 68.26 -57.74
N ILE A 56 21.58 68.65 -58.27
CA ILE A 56 20.28 68.06 -57.92
C ILE A 56 20.22 66.60 -58.36
N GLU A 57 20.71 66.28 -59.56
CA GLU A 57 20.79 64.91 -60.07
C GLU A 57 21.70 64.05 -59.18
N GLU A 58 22.90 64.54 -58.82
CA GLU A 58 23.82 63.87 -57.89
C GLU A 58 23.22 63.66 -56.49
N ASN A 59 22.54 64.67 -55.91
CA ASN A 59 21.85 64.51 -54.63
C ASN A 59 20.71 63.49 -54.69
N SER A 60 19.97 63.41 -55.80
CA SER A 60 18.92 62.41 -55.97
C SER A 60 19.47 60.98 -55.98
N TYR A 61 20.67 60.76 -56.52
CA TYR A 61 21.37 59.48 -56.44
C TYR A 61 21.84 59.16 -55.02
N LEU A 62 22.28 60.16 -54.24
CA LEU A 62 22.69 59.99 -52.85
C LEU A 62 21.50 59.66 -51.93
N GLU A 63 20.37 60.35 -52.07
CA GLU A 63 19.13 60.02 -51.34
C GLU A 63 18.64 58.60 -51.65
N GLY A 64 18.70 58.19 -52.92
CA GLY A 64 18.44 56.80 -53.33
C GLY A 64 19.40 55.80 -52.68
N GLY A 65 20.68 56.15 -52.56
CA GLY A 65 21.70 55.35 -51.89
C GLY A 65 21.48 55.21 -50.38
N GLU A 66 21.08 56.29 -49.69
CA GLU A 66 20.75 56.26 -48.26
C GLU A 66 19.51 55.40 -47.98
N SER A 67 18.47 55.49 -48.81
CA SER A 67 17.29 54.64 -48.72
C SER A 67 17.65 53.16 -48.84
N LEU A 68 18.48 52.80 -49.82
CA LEU A 68 18.96 51.43 -50.02
C LEU A 68 19.82 50.93 -48.85
N LEU A 69 20.67 51.77 -48.27
CA LEU A 69 21.47 51.42 -47.09
C LEU A 69 20.59 51.17 -45.85
N SER A 70 19.53 51.96 -45.68
CA SER A 70 18.56 51.74 -44.60
C SER A 70 17.81 50.43 -44.77
N GLU A 71 17.37 50.11 -46.00
CA GLU A 71 16.73 48.83 -46.33
C GLU A 71 17.66 47.64 -46.07
N LEU A 72 18.92 47.72 -46.52
CA LEU A 72 19.94 46.70 -46.25
C LEU A 72 20.21 46.49 -44.76
N HIS A 73 20.20 47.56 -43.96
CA HIS A 73 20.38 47.46 -42.52
C HIS A 73 19.21 46.73 -41.83
N GLU A 74 17.98 47.01 -42.25
CA GLU A 74 16.79 46.30 -41.74
C GLU A 74 16.74 44.84 -42.23
N LEU A 75 17.13 44.56 -43.47
CA LEU A 75 17.29 43.19 -43.99
C LEU A 75 18.35 42.40 -43.19
N ARG A 76 19.49 43.02 -42.86
CA ARG A 76 20.52 42.37 -42.01
C ARG A 76 20.03 42.09 -40.59
N LYS A 77 19.24 42.99 -40.01
CA LYS A 77 18.63 42.76 -38.68
C LYS A 77 17.64 41.60 -38.73
N SER A 78 16.79 41.54 -39.74
CA SER A 78 15.81 40.47 -39.90
C SER A 78 16.50 39.13 -40.17
N GLU A 79 17.52 39.09 -41.04
CA GLU A 79 18.32 37.90 -41.30
C GLU A 79 18.98 37.36 -40.01
N LYS A 80 19.58 38.25 -39.21
CA LYS A 80 20.17 37.87 -37.91
C LYS A 80 19.12 37.30 -36.95
N SER A 81 17.96 37.97 -36.82
CA SER A 81 16.87 37.51 -35.96
C SER A 81 16.35 36.13 -36.41
N LEU A 82 16.20 35.90 -37.71
CA LEU A 82 15.75 34.61 -38.24
C LEU A 82 16.80 33.52 -38.03
N LYS A 83 18.11 33.80 -38.19
CA LYS A 83 19.19 32.87 -37.84
C LYS A 83 19.16 32.46 -36.37
N ASP A 84 18.94 33.42 -35.47
CA ASP A 84 18.86 33.15 -34.02
C ASP A 84 17.62 32.30 -33.68
N GLN A 85 16.47 32.60 -34.29
CA GLN A 85 15.24 31.80 -34.14
C GLN A 85 15.40 30.39 -34.71
N LEU A 86 16.04 30.26 -35.87
CA LEU A 86 16.33 28.97 -36.52
C LEU A 86 17.20 28.10 -35.61
N ASN A 87 18.34 28.64 -35.13
CA ASN A 87 19.23 27.90 -34.23
C ASN A 87 18.55 27.47 -32.92
N THR A 88 17.66 28.31 -32.39
CA THR A 88 16.90 27.99 -31.17
C THR A 88 15.90 26.87 -31.45
N LEU A 89 15.15 26.98 -32.53
CA LEU A 89 14.12 26.01 -32.89
C LEU A 89 14.71 24.66 -33.31
N GLU A 90 15.88 24.63 -33.96
CA GLU A 90 16.61 23.39 -34.26
C GLU A 90 16.99 22.64 -32.99
N LYS A 91 17.56 23.33 -32.00
CA LYS A 91 17.88 22.73 -30.68
C LYS A 91 16.63 22.22 -29.97
N GLU A 92 15.55 23.01 -29.98
CA GLU A 92 14.28 22.58 -29.40
C GLU A 92 13.74 21.32 -30.08
N ILE A 93 13.84 21.21 -31.40
CA ILE A 93 13.42 20.03 -32.16
C ILE A 93 14.28 18.82 -31.80
N GLU A 94 15.61 18.96 -31.75
CA GLU A 94 16.51 17.86 -31.35
C GLU A 94 16.19 17.35 -29.94
N GLU A 95 16.01 18.24 -28.97
CA GLU A 95 15.60 17.87 -27.61
C GLU A 95 14.22 17.19 -27.59
N TYR A 96 13.28 17.68 -28.40
CA TYR A 96 11.94 17.12 -28.50
C TYR A 96 11.96 15.71 -29.11
N GLU A 97 12.76 15.48 -30.15
CA GLU A 97 12.96 14.16 -30.77
C GLU A 97 13.55 13.16 -29.79
N GLN A 98 14.56 13.56 -29.01
CA GLN A 98 15.17 12.71 -27.99
C GLN A 98 14.15 12.31 -26.91
N ASN A 99 13.35 13.27 -26.43
CA ASN A 99 12.33 13.00 -25.41
C ASN A 99 11.17 12.14 -25.96
N LEU A 100 10.77 12.35 -27.21
CA LEU A 100 9.75 11.52 -27.87
C LEU A 100 10.25 10.08 -28.09
N ALA A 101 11.50 9.91 -28.54
CA ALA A 101 12.12 8.59 -28.65
C ALA A 101 12.20 7.89 -27.29
N LYS A 102 12.58 8.63 -26.24
CA LYS A 102 12.60 8.12 -24.87
C LYS A 102 11.20 7.71 -24.39
N LYS A 103 10.17 8.52 -24.64
CA LYS A 103 8.76 8.19 -24.35
C LYS A 103 8.38 6.86 -25.00
N ASN A 104 8.60 6.72 -26.29
CA ASN A 104 8.25 5.51 -27.05
C ASN A 104 8.96 4.27 -26.51
N SER A 105 10.23 4.41 -26.10
CA SER A 105 11.00 3.30 -25.51
C SER A 105 10.49 2.83 -24.14
N LEU A 106 9.77 3.70 -23.41
CA LEU A 106 9.26 3.43 -22.06
C LEU A 106 7.76 3.10 -22.04
N GLU A 107 7.06 3.25 -23.15
CA GLU A 107 5.60 3.17 -23.22
C GLU A 107 5.07 1.77 -22.83
N ASP A 108 5.69 0.71 -23.33
CA ASP A 108 5.30 -0.67 -23.01
C ASP A 108 5.52 -1.01 -21.53
N ASP A 109 6.64 -0.55 -20.96
CA ASP A 109 6.93 -0.70 -19.54
C ASP A 109 5.92 0.09 -18.68
N ALA A 110 5.47 1.25 -19.14
CA ALA A 110 4.47 2.05 -18.46
C ALA A 110 3.08 1.41 -18.49
N LYS A 111 2.64 0.90 -19.65
CA LYS A 111 1.39 0.12 -19.78
C LYS A 111 1.41 -1.08 -18.83
N ARG A 112 2.51 -1.83 -18.84
CA ARG A 112 2.68 -3.00 -17.96
C ARG A 112 2.65 -2.62 -16.48
N TYR A 113 3.22 -1.48 -16.11
CA TYR A 113 3.16 -0.97 -14.73
C TYR A 113 1.71 -0.70 -14.30
N GLU A 114 0.92 -0.04 -15.15
CA GLU A 114 -0.49 0.26 -14.86
C GLU A 114 -1.35 -1.01 -14.76
N GLU A 115 -1.19 -1.95 -15.69
CA GLU A 115 -1.87 -3.25 -15.66
C GLU A 115 -1.55 -4.04 -14.37
N LEU A 116 -0.28 -4.09 -13.98
CA LEU A 116 0.16 -4.75 -12.76
C LEU A 116 -0.38 -4.05 -11.51
N LYS A 117 -0.46 -2.72 -11.52
CA LYS A 117 -1.00 -1.94 -10.41
C LYS A 117 -2.50 -2.25 -10.22
N GLU A 118 -3.30 -2.23 -11.28
CA GLU A 118 -4.71 -2.59 -11.20
C GLU A 118 -4.91 -4.05 -10.76
N ARG A 119 -4.09 -4.96 -11.28
CA ARG A 119 -4.16 -6.37 -10.90
C ARG A 119 -3.83 -6.57 -9.42
N LYS A 120 -2.82 -5.84 -8.90
CA LYS A 120 -2.46 -5.84 -7.48
C LYS A 120 -3.63 -5.40 -6.61
N GLU A 121 -4.30 -4.30 -6.97
CA GLU A 121 -5.46 -3.77 -6.23
C GLU A 121 -6.59 -4.82 -6.16
N LYS A 122 -6.87 -5.53 -7.26
CA LYS A 122 -7.90 -6.58 -7.32
C LYS A 122 -7.63 -7.80 -6.43
N ILE A 123 -6.37 -8.09 -6.08
CA ILE A 123 -5.99 -9.25 -5.26
C ILE A 123 -5.45 -8.87 -3.88
N GLU A 124 -5.48 -7.58 -3.54
CA GLU A 124 -4.97 -7.06 -2.26
C GLU A 124 -5.77 -7.58 -1.06
N GLU A 125 -7.10 -7.65 -1.18
CA GLU A 125 -7.97 -8.20 -0.13
C GLU A 125 -7.63 -9.65 0.17
N ALA A 126 -7.45 -10.48 -0.88
CA ALA A 126 -7.08 -11.88 -0.75
C ALA A 126 -5.70 -12.06 -0.09
N TYR A 127 -4.72 -11.20 -0.42
CA TYR A 127 -3.41 -11.19 0.22
C TYR A 127 -3.50 -10.83 1.72
N ASN A 128 -4.31 -9.84 2.07
CA ASN A 128 -4.52 -9.43 3.46
C ASN A 128 -5.26 -10.51 4.27
N GLU A 129 -6.29 -11.11 3.68
CA GLU A 129 -7.03 -12.24 4.28
C GLU A 129 -6.09 -13.41 4.56
N TYR A 130 -5.26 -13.81 3.59
CA TYR A 130 -4.27 -14.87 3.75
C TYR A 130 -3.35 -14.62 4.94
N ASN A 131 -2.80 -13.41 5.07
CA ASN A 131 -1.91 -13.06 6.18
C ASN A 131 -2.63 -13.10 7.53
N SER A 132 -3.88 -12.63 7.59
CA SER A 132 -4.70 -12.70 8.81
C SER A 132 -4.98 -14.15 9.22
N LEU A 133 -5.35 -15.01 8.25
CA LEU A 133 -5.64 -16.42 8.46
C LEU A 133 -4.39 -17.18 8.89
N LYS A 134 -3.22 -16.84 8.34
CA LYS A 134 -1.94 -17.43 8.74
C LYS A 134 -1.59 -17.10 10.19
N SER A 135 -1.83 -15.87 10.62
CA SER A 135 -1.66 -15.49 12.03
C SER A 135 -2.65 -16.25 12.92
N LEU A 136 -3.92 -16.28 12.54
CA LEU A 136 -4.97 -16.98 13.29
C LEU A 136 -4.67 -18.48 13.41
N LEU A 137 -4.18 -19.12 12.34
CA LEU A 137 -3.77 -20.52 12.34
C LEU A 137 -2.70 -20.79 13.40
N ASN A 138 -1.67 -19.94 13.48
CA ASN A 138 -0.61 -20.09 14.46
C ASN A 138 -1.14 -20.02 15.89
N ASP A 139 -2.09 -19.11 16.17
CA ASP A 139 -2.70 -19.00 17.49
C ASP A 139 -3.56 -20.22 17.84
N LYS A 140 -4.31 -20.75 16.86
CA LYS A 140 -5.09 -21.98 17.02
C LYS A 140 -4.20 -23.20 17.26
N LEU A 141 -3.07 -23.31 16.55
CA LEU A 141 -2.08 -24.38 16.76
C LEU A 141 -1.46 -24.31 18.17
N LYS A 142 -1.08 -23.12 18.65
CA LYS A 142 -0.60 -22.93 20.04
C LYS A 142 -1.66 -23.33 21.06
N ARG A 143 -2.94 -23.00 20.81
CA ARG A 143 -4.03 -23.40 21.71
C ARG A 143 -4.25 -24.91 21.71
N LYS A 144 -4.18 -25.54 20.54
CA LYS A 144 -4.24 -27.00 20.38
C LYS A 144 -3.14 -27.68 21.20
N GLU A 145 -1.90 -27.23 21.05
CA GLU A 145 -0.75 -27.77 21.81
C GLU A 145 -0.94 -27.63 23.33
N LYS A 146 -1.45 -26.48 23.80
CA LYS A 146 -1.77 -26.29 25.22
C LYS A 146 -2.79 -27.32 25.73
N ILE A 147 -3.85 -27.56 24.96
CA ILE A 147 -4.88 -28.56 25.33
C ILE A 147 -4.29 -29.98 25.34
N GLU A 148 -3.49 -30.33 24.34
CA GLU A 148 -2.82 -31.64 24.28
C GLU A 148 -1.88 -31.84 25.48
N ASN A 149 -1.16 -30.79 25.89
CA ASN A 149 -0.30 -30.83 27.07
C ASN A 149 -1.12 -30.90 28.38
N GLU A 150 -2.26 -30.20 28.45
CA GLU A 150 -3.19 -30.34 29.58
C GLU A 150 -3.74 -31.77 29.68
N ILE A 151 -4.12 -32.39 28.56
CA ILE A 151 -4.57 -33.80 28.52
C ILE A 151 -3.45 -34.73 29.00
N LYS A 152 -2.21 -34.57 28.49
CA LYS A 152 -1.05 -35.36 28.93
C LYS A 152 -0.78 -35.20 30.43
N SER A 153 -0.97 -33.99 30.98
CA SER A 153 -0.75 -33.70 32.40
C SER A 153 -1.75 -34.38 33.34
N LEU A 154 -2.93 -34.80 32.84
CA LEU A 154 -3.90 -35.58 33.63
C LEU A 154 -3.38 -36.98 33.98
N GLY A 155 -2.40 -37.48 33.24
CA GLY A 155 -1.79 -38.79 33.45
C GLY A 155 -2.76 -39.95 33.29
N SER A 156 -2.41 -41.10 33.85
CA SER A 156 -3.29 -42.27 33.86
C SER A 156 -4.42 -42.07 34.87
N ILE A 157 -5.67 -42.13 34.39
CA ILE A 157 -6.85 -42.09 35.24
C ILE A 157 -7.19 -43.53 35.66
N PRO A 158 -7.21 -43.86 36.97
CA PRO A 158 -7.60 -45.19 37.44
C PRO A 158 -9.03 -45.56 37.01
N SER A 159 -9.30 -46.87 36.89
CA SER A 159 -10.64 -47.37 36.54
C SER A 159 -11.64 -47.07 37.66
N LEU A 160 -12.64 -46.24 37.33
CA LEU A 160 -13.73 -45.92 38.23
C LEU A 160 -14.50 -47.17 38.66
N ASP A 161 -14.68 -48.13 37.75
CA ASP A 161 -15.37 -49.39 38.02
C ASP A 161 -14.62 -50.26 39.02
N ASN A 162 -13.28 -50.26 38.97
CA ASN A 162 -12.47 -51.03 39.93
C ASN A 162 -12.59 -50.43 41.34
N VAL A 163 -12.53 -49.09 41.45
CA VAL A 163 -12.70 -48.39 42.74
C VAL A 163 -14.10 -48.64 43.30
N ASN A 164 -15.14 -48.57 42.46
CA ASN A 164 -16.51 -48.88 42.89
C ASN A 164 -16.66 -50.33 43.38
N LYS A 165 -16.10 -51.31 42.65
CA LYS A 165 -16.10 -52.72 43.08
C LYS A 165 -15.39 -52.92 44.41
N GLU A 166 -14.26 -52.24 44.64
CA GLU A 166 -13.53 -52.32 45.91
C GLU A 166 -14.36 -51.73 47.07
N ILE A 167 -15.04 -50.60 46.84
CA ILE A 167 -15.98 -50.02 47.81
C ILE A 167 -17.13 -51.00 48.12
N ASP A 168 -17.78 -51.57 47.11
CA ASP A 168 -18.88 -52.51 47.27
C ASP A 168 -18.46 -53.78 48.03
N ASN A 169 -17.23 -54.26 47.79
CA ASN A 169 -16.67 -55.41 48.50
C ASN A 169 -16.43 -55.09 49.97
N ILE A 170 -15.88 -53.90 50.27
CA ILE A 170 -15.69 -53.43 51.65
C ILE A 170 -17.04 -53.30 52.37
N GLU A 171 -18.07 -52.77 51.71
CA GLU A 171 -19.42 -52.68 52.28
C GLU A 171 -19.98 -54.06 52.67
N LYS A 172 -19.88 -55.03 51.76
CA LYS A 172 -20.29 -56.42 52.04
C LYS A 172 -19.51 -57.05 53.20
N GLU A 173 -18.21 -56.78 53.28
CA GLU A 173 -17.36 -57.29 54.36
C GLU A 173 -17.74 -56.68 55.71
N ILE A 174 -18.00 -55.36 55.76
CA ILE A 174 -18.50 -54.68 56.95
C ILE A 174 -19.84 -55.28 57.41
N ASP A 175 -20.78 -55.50 56.49
CA ASP A 175 -22.09 -56.08 56.82
C ASP A 175 -21.96 -57.50 57.38
N ASN A 176 -21.10 -58.33 56.79
CA ASN A 176 -20.81 -59.68 57.29
C ASN A 176 -20.17 -59.68 58.69
N LEU A 177 -19.24 -58.75 58.93
CA LEU A 177 -18.61 -58.57 60.24
C LEU A 177 -19.63 -58.09 61.29
N GLN A 178 -20.55 -57.19 60.92
CA GLN A 178 -21.61 -56.72 61.81
C GLN A 178 -22.62 -57.82 62.14
N ASN A 179 -23.00 -58.65 61.18
CA ASN A 179 -23.85 -59.82 61.42
C ASN A 179 -23.16 -60.81 62.38
N SER A 180 -21.87 -61.08 62.16
CA SER A 180 -21.05 -61.93 63.04
C SER A 180 -20.93 -61.35 64.45
N LYS A 181 -20.75 -60.03 64.56
CA LYS A 181 -20.76 -59.29 65.84
C LYS A 181 -22.07 -59.47 66.58
N GLY A 182 -23.20 -59.39 65.90
CA GLY A 182 -24.54 -59.61 66.47
C GLY A 182 -24.69 -61.03 67.03
N ALA A 183 -24.29 -62.05 66.27
CA ALA A 183 -24.32 -63.45 66.71
C ALA A 183 -23.43 -63.70 67.93
N ILE A 184 -22.21 -63.15 67.94
CA ILE A 184 -21.26 -63.26 69.07
C ILE A 184 -21.83 -62.57 70.32
N LYS A 185 -22.43 -61.39 70.18
CA LYS A 185 -23.10 -60.69 71.31
C LYS A 185 -24.23 -61.54 71.89
N GLY A 186 -25.08 -62.11 71.04
CA GLY A 186 -26.16 -63.00 71.48
C GLY A 186 -25.63 -64.24 72.23
N ARG A 187 -24.57 -64.88 71.72
CA ARG A 187 -23.91 -66.01 72.40
C ARG A 187 -23.32 -65.61 73.75
N LYS A 188 -22.66 -64.44 73.81
CA LYS A 188 -22.10 -63.89 75.05
C LYS A 188 -23.20 -63.65 76.10
N GLU A 189 -24.32 -63.05 75.71
CA GLU A 189 -25.46 -62.82 76.60
C GLU A 189 -26.05 -64.13 77.13
N GLN A 190 -26.19 -65.16 76.28
CA GLN A 190 -26.61 -66.50 76.71
C GLN A 190 -25.67 -67.09 77.77
N LEU A 191 -24.35 -67.02 77.56
CA LEU A 191 -23.36 -67.52 78.52
C LEU A 191 -23.39 -66.75 79.85
N ILE A 192 -23.52 -65.43 79.80
CA ILE A 192 -23.68 -64.60 81.01
C ILE A 192 -24.95 -65.00 81.77
N GLN A 193 -26.05 -65.27 81.07
CA GLN A 193 -27.29 -65.73 81.69
C GLN A 193 -27.13 -67.12 82.33
N ILE A 194 -26.40 -68.03 81.67
CA ILE A 194 -26.06 -69.35 82.24
C ILE A 194 -25.26 -69.17 83.53
N ILE A 195 -24.23 -68.32 83.54
CA ILE A 195 -23.41 -68.03 84.72
C ILE A 195 -24.28 -67.49 85.87
N LYS A 196 -25.15 -66.52 85.61
CA LYS A 196 -26.07 -65.95 86.60
C LYS A 196 -27.07 -66.97 87.15
N ASN A 197 -27.59 -67.85 86.28
CA ASN A 197 -28.59 -68.84 86.66
C ASN A 197 -27.98 -70.00 87.47
N LEU A 198 -26.72 -70.36 87.24
CA LEU A 198 -26.00 -71.43 87.96
C LEU A 198 -25.94 -71.20 89.49
N GLU A 199 -25.97 -69.95 89.94
CA GLU A 199 -25.98 -69.58 91.36
C GLU A 199 -27.36 -69.78 92.01
N ASN A 200 -28.43 -69.89 91.23
CA ASN A 200 -29.83 -69.94 91.69
C ASN A 200 -30.50 -71.32 91.55
N ILE A 201 -29.81 -72.34 91.05
CA ILE A 201 -30.36 -73.70 90.86
C ILE A 201 -30.46 -74.43 92.21
N LYS A 202 -31.70 -74.72 92.63
CA LYS A 202 -32.06 -75.45 93.87
C LYS A 202 -31.98 -76.98 93.73
N GLU A 203 -31.97 -77.51 92.51
CA GLU A 203 -31.93 -78.95 92.24
C GLU A 203 -30.49 -79.49 92.20
N ASN A 204 -30.28 -80.72 92.71
CA ASN A 204 -28.97 -81.37 92.75
C ASN A 204 -28.53 -81.96 91.40
N ARG A 205 -29.15 -81.60 90.27
CA ARG A 205 -28.81 -82.10 88.93
C ARG A 205 -28.67 -80.98 87.89
N CYS A 206 -27.76 -81.18 86.95
CA CYS A 206 -27.48 -80.26 85.87
C CYS A 206 -28.57 -80.28 84.80
N PRO A 207 -29.25 -79.14 84.55
CA PRO A 207 -30.23 -79.06 83.47
C PRO A 207 -29.59 -79.16 82.08
N VAL A 208 -28.27 -79.00 81.96
CA VAL A 208 -27.54 -79.06 80.68
C VAL A 208 -26.96 -80.45 80.39
N CYS A 209 -26.49 -81.19 81.41
CA CYS A 209 -25.78 -82.46 81.20
C CYS A 209 -26.31 -83.64 82.04
N GLY A 210 -27.34 -83.45 82.87
CA GLY A 210 -27.99 -84.50 83.67
C GLY A 210 -27.19 -85.07 84.85
N ARG A 211 -25.92 -84.66 85.03
CA ARG A 211 -25.05 -85.07 86.14
C ARG A 211 -25.42 -84.36 87.45
N GLU A 212 -25.00 -84.89 88.59
CA GLU A 212 -25.18 -84.21 89.88
C GLU A 212 -24.46 -82.86 89.91
N LEU A 213 -25.14 -81.81 90.39
CA LEU A 213 -24.64 -80.44 90.48
C LEU A 213 -23.75 -80.25 91.71
N THR A 214 -22.64 -80.98 91.77
CA THR A 214 -21.63 -80.81 92.83
C THR A 214 -20.95 -79.44 92.72
N GLU A 215 -20.38 -78.95 93.82
CA GLU A 215 -19.62 -77.69 93.86
C GLU A 215 -18.49 -77.65 92.81
N GLU A 216 -17.79 -78.77 92.62
CA GLU A 216 -16.76 -78.89 91.57
C GLU A 216 -17.34 -78.78 90.16
N HIS A 217 -18.50 -79.38 89.92
CA HIS A 217 -19.16 -79.32 88.63
C HIS A 217 -19.69 -77.91 88.32
N ARG A 218 -20.26 -77.21 89.31
CA ARG A 218 -20.66 -75.79 89.20
C ARG A 218 -19.47 -74.90 88.85
N LYS A 219 -18.35 -75.06 89.56
CA LYS A 219 -17.11 -74.31 89.29
C LYS A 219 -16.57 -74.57 87.88
N LYS A 220 -16.59 -75.82 87.41
CA LYS A 220 -16.11 -76.16 86.07
C LYS A 220 -16.93 -75.48 84.97
N ILE A 221 -18.27 -75.54 85.04
CA ILE A 221 -19.15 -74.89 84.06
C ILE A 221 -18.94 -73.37 84.09
N LYS A 222 -18.82 -72.78 85.29
CA LYS A 222 -18.56 -71.34 85.45
C LYS A 222 -17.23 -70.93 84.80
N ILE A 223 -16.14 -71.68 85.04
CA ILE A 223 -14.83 -71.41 84.44
C ILE A 223 -14.87 -71.55 82.92
N GLU A 224 -15.50 -72.61 82.38
CA GLU A 224 -15.64 -72.82 80.93
C GLU A 224 -16.41 -71.67 80.28
N ALA A 225 -17.55 -71.28 80.86
CA ALA A 225 -18.36 -70.17 80.36
C ALA A 225 -17.65 -68.81 80.47
N GLU A 226 -16.95 -68.53 81.58
CA GLU A 226 -16.15 -67.32 81.75
C GLU A 226 -14.99 -67.25 80.75
N THR A 227 -14.38 -68.38 80.44
CA THR A 227 -13.30 -68.47 79.44
C THR A 227 -13.85 -68.22 78.03
N GLU A 228 -14.97 -68.85 77.67
CA GLU A 228 -15.64 -68.61 76.38
C GLU A 228 -16.08 -67.14 76.25
N VAL A 229 -16.60 -66.53 77.32
CA VAL A 229 -16.94 -65.09 77.34
C VAL A 229 -15.73 -64.22 77.05
N LYS A 230 -14.58 -64.48 77.69
CA LYS A 230 -13.33 -63.72 77.43
C LYS A 230 -12.85 -63.87 75.99
N ASP A 231 -12.97 -65.06 75.40
CA ASP A 231 -12.60 -65.29 74.01
C ASP A 231 -13.56 -64.60 73.04
N LEU A 232 -14.86 -64.58 73.34
CA LEU A 232 -15.86 -63.82 72.59
C LEU A 232 -15.62 -62.30 72.69
N GLU A 233 -15.19 -61.79 73.85
CA GLU A 233 -14.80 -60.39 74.01
C GLU A 233 -13.60 -60.00 73.15
N LYS A 234 -12.57 -60.86 73.08
CA LYS A 234 -11.44 -60.65 72.16
C LYS A 234 -11.92 -60.62 70.70
N LYS A 235 -12.73 -61.59 70.30
CA LYS A 235 -13.31 -61.63 68.94
C LYS A 235 -14.14 -60.38 68.61
N LEU A 236 -14.92 -59.87 69.57
CA LEU A 236 -15.65 -58.62 69.39
C LEU A 236 -14.72 -57.43 69.18
N SER A 237 -13.65 -57.33 69.97
CA SER A 237 -12.63 -56.27 69.83
C SER A 237 -11.93 -56.35 68.47
N ASP A 238 -11.56 -57.55 68.00
CA ASP A 238 -10.91 -57.74 66.71
C ASP A 238 -11.84 -57.37 65.54
N ILE A 239 -13.12 -57.74 65.63
CA ILE A 239 -14.14 -57.33 64.65
C ILE A 239 -14.30 -55.81 64.64
N GLU A 240 -14.35 -55.15 65.81
CA GLU A 240 -14.46 -53.70 65.90
C GLU A 240 -13.28 -52.99 65.22
N LYS A 241 -12.05 -53.42 65.52
CA LYS A 241 -10.84 -52.89 64.85
C LYS A 241 -10.90 -53.09 63.34
N LYS A 242 -11.31 -54.28 62.89
CA LYS A 242 -11.37 -54.58 61.45
C LYS A 242 -12.41 -53.72 60.72
N VAL A 243 -13.56 -53.48 61.36
CA VAL A 243 -14.60 -52.59 60.81
C VAL A 243 -14.10 -51.15 60.73
N GLU A 244 -13.34 -50.68 61.71
CA GLU A 244 -12.72 -49.34 61.67
C GLU A 244 -11.70 -49.20 60.54
N GLU A 245 -10.81 -50.19 60.35
CA GLU A 245 -9.86 -50.23 59.22
C GLU A 245 -10.58 -50.19 57.87
N LEU A 246 -11.61 -51.02 57.70
CA LEU A 246 -12.39 -51.09 56.47
C LEU A 246 -13.12 -49.76 56.18
N ARG A 247 -13.66 -49.11 57.22
CA ARG A 247 -14.29 -47.79 57.09
C ARG A 247 -13.29 -46.70 56.68
N ALA A 248 -12.09 -46.69 57.28
CA ALA A 248 -11.03 -45.77 56.90
C ALA A 248 -10.65 -45.97 55.42
N ARG A 249 -10.42 -47.22 55.01
CA ARG A 249 -10.11 -47.57 53.63
C ARG A 249 -11.20 -47.17 52.64
N LYS A 250 -12.47 -47.39 52.99
CA LYS A 250 -13.62 -46.93 52.18
C LYS A 250 -13.62 -45.41 52.01
N GLY A 251 -13.24 -44.66 53.05
CA GLY A 251 -13.09 -43.21 53.00
C GLY A 251 -12.03 -42.77 51.99
N GLU A 252 -10.85 -43.39 52.00
CA GLU A 252 -9.79 -43.15 51.02
C GLU A 252 -10.26 -43.41 49.58
N LEU A 253 -10.90 -44.56 49.34
CA LEU A 253 -11.43 -44.93 48.03
C LEU A 253 -12.53 -43.98 47.56
N SER A 254 -13.36 -43.48 48.48
CA SER A 254 -14.41 -42.51 48.16
C SER A 254 -13.82 -41.17 47.71
N ASN A 255 -12.73 -40.71 48.34
CA ASN A 255 -12.01 -39.51 47.91
C ASN A 255 -11.36 -39.72 46.54
N LEU A 256 -10.70 -40.87 46.33
CA LEU A 256 -10.13 -41.24 45.04
C LEU A 256 -11.20 -41.27 43.94
N ARG A 257 -12.39 -41.81 44.24
CA ARG A 257 -13.53 -41.83 43.31
C ARG A 257 -13.91 -40.42 42.85
N LEU A 258 -13.99 -39.45 43.77
CA LEU A 258 -14.30 -38.07 43.43
C LEU A 258 -13.21 -37.43 42.57
N GLU A 259 -11.94 -37.70 42.85
CA GLU A 259 -10.81 -37.22 42.04
C GLU A 259 -10.87 -37.79 40.61
N ILE A 260 -11.15 -39.09 40.47
CA ILE A 260 -11.32 -39.76 39.16
C ILE A 260 -12.46 -39.10 38.37
N ILE A 261 -13.62 -38.88 38.98
CA ILE A 261 -14.78 -38.25 38.32
C ILE A 261 -14.42 -36.83 37.85
N SER A 262 -13.71 -36.06 38.68
CA SER A 262 -13.25 -34.71 38.32
C SER A 262 -12.29 -34.74 37.12
N LYS A 263 -11.30 -35.64 37.13
CA LYS A 263 -10.35 -35.84 36.03
C LYS A 263 -11.06 -36.28 34.74
N LEU A 264 -12.00 -37.22 34.80
CA LEU A 264 -12.78 -37.67 33.65
C LEU A 264 -13.62 -36.54 33.05
N THR A 265 -14.26 -35.74 33.90
CA THR A 265 -15.06 -34.58 33.47
C THR A 265 -14.17 -33.54 32.77
N LYS A 266 -12.99 -33.26 33.35
CA LYS A 266 -12.02 -32.34 32.73
C LYS A 266 -11.50 -32.89 31.41
N LEU A 267 -11.14 -34.18 31.34
CA LEU A 267 -10.67 -34.84 30.13
C LEU A 267 -11.70 -34.75 29.01
N ARG A 268 -12.98 -34.99 29.31
CA ARG A 268 -14.07 -34.88 28.33
C ARG A 268 -14.15 -33.47 27.74
N LYS A 269 -14.15 -32.43 28.58
CA LYS A 269 -14.19 -31.02 28.13
C LYS A 269 -12.98 -30.69 27.24
N LEU A 270 -11.78 -31.11 27.65
CA LEU A 270 -10.56 -30.89 26.87
C LEU A 270 -10.62 -31.59 25.51
N ASN A 271 -11.17 -32.81 25.43
CA ASN A 271 -11.34 -33.52 24.17
C ASN A 271 -12.38 -32.86 23.25
N GLU A 272 -13.49 -32.35 23.80
CA GLU A 272 -14.48 -31.57 23.05
C GLU A 272 -13.85 -30.29 22.48
N ASP A 273 -13.06 -29.57 23.29
CA ASP A 273 -12.31 -28.39 22.85
C ASP A 273 -11.26 -28.72 21.79
N LEU A 274 -10.53 -29.83 21.96
CA LEU A 274 -9.50 -30.29 21.02
C LEU A 274 -10.11 -30.62 19.65
N THR A 275 -11.29 -31.25 19.65
CA THR A 275 -12.02 -31.60 18.43
C THR A 275 -12.45 -30.34 17.69
N ARG A 276 -13.07 -29.39 18.40
CA ARG A 276 -13.48 -28.10 17.84
C ARG A 276 -12.30 -27.34 17.23
N ILE A 277 -11.20 -27.19 17.98
CA ILE A 277 -10.01 -26.48 17.49
C ILE A 277 -9.38 -27.20 16.31
N SER A 278 -9.36 -28.53 16.31
CA SER A 278 -8.82 -29.29 15.18
C SER A 278 -9.63 -29.06 13.90
N GLN A 279 -10.96 -28.95 14.01
CA GLN A 279 -11.82 -28.59 12.88
C GLN A 279 -11.53 -27.16 12.39
N GLU A 280 -11.47 -26.19 13.30
CA GLU A 280 -11.15 -24.80 12.95
C GLU A 280 -9.78 -24.68 12.25
N VAL A 281 -8.78 -25.41 12.73
CA VAL A 281 -7.45 -25.49 12.10
C VAL A 281 -7.55 -26.02 10.67
N GLN A 282 -8.31 -27.09 10.46
CA GLN A 282 -8.49 -27.68 9.13
C GLN A 282 -9.23 -26.73 8.17
N ASP A 283 -10.25 -26.04 8.64
CA ASP A 283 -11.01 -25.06 7.85
C ASP A 283 -10.11 -23.89 7.43
N ILE A 284 -9.31 -23.35 8.36
CA ILE A 284 -8.34 -22.28 8.08
C ILE A 284 -7.28 -22.76 7.08
N GLN A 285 -6.74 -23.96 7.25
CA GLN A 285 -5.76 -24.53 6.30
C GLN A 285 -6.33 -24.69 4.90
N THR A 286 -7.60 -25.04 4.78
CA THR A 286 -8.28 -25.16 3.48
C THR A 286 -8.40 -23.80 2.81
N LYS A 287 -8.87 -22.78 3.54
CA LYS A 287 -8.95 -21.39 3.02
C LYS A 287 -7.60 -20.83 2.64
N LEU A 288 -6.55 -21.11 3.42
CA LEU A 288 -5.19 -20.69 3.07
C LEU A 288 -4.72 -21.28 1.74
N LYS A 289 -5.04 -22.55 1.44
CA LYS A 289 -4.73 -23.18 0.15
C LYS A 289 -5.49 -22.52 -1.00
N GLU A 290 -6.74 -22.15 -0.80
CA GLU A 290 -7.55 -21.45 -1.81
C GLU A 290 -6.95 -20.07 -2.15
N LEU A 291 -6.42 -19.37 -1.14
CA LEU A 291 -5.83 -18.04 -1.28
C LEU A 291 -4.34 -18.04 -1.68
N GLU A 292 -3.66 -19.17 -1.62
CA GLU A 292 -2.21 -19.29 -1.83
C GLU A 292 -1.76 -18.77 -3.20
N LYS A 293 -2.55 -19.04 -4.25
CA LYS A 293 -2.25 -18.55 -5.60
C LYS A 293 -2.29 -17.02 -5.66
N SER A 294 -3.32 -16.39 -5.10
CA SER A 294 -3.46 -14.94 -5.06
C SER A 294 -2.38 -14.28 -4.20
N TYR A 295 -1.99 -14.92 -3.10
CA TYR A 295 -0.89 -14.46 -2.25
C TYR A 295 0.44 -14.44 -3.00
N ASN A 296 0.79 -15.52 -3.70
CA ASN A 296 2.01 -15.61 -4.48
C ASN A 296 1.99 -14.60 -5.65
N GLU A 297 0.86 -14.50 -6.35
CA GLU A 297 0.66 -13.52 -7.43
C GLU A 297 0.87 -12.08 -6.92
N TYR A 298 0.30 -11.70 -5.77
CA TYR A 298 0.49 -10.37 -5.19
C TYR A 298 1.96 -10.09 -4.89
N SER A 299 2.68 -11.06 -4.32
CA SER A 299 4.11 -10.92 -4.01
C SER A 299 4.94 -10.69 -5.28
N GLU A 300 4.73 -11.49 -6.31
CA GLU A 300 5.40 -11.34 -7.60
C GLU A 300 5.09 -9.99 -8.27
N ILE A 301 3.82 -9.57 -8.25
CA ILE A 301 3.41 -8.29 -8.82
C ILE A 301 4.09 -7.14 -8.07
N ARG A 302 4.16 -7.20 -6.75
CA ARG A 302 4.84 -6.20 -5.93
C ARG A 302 6.32 -6.06 -6.30
N GLU A 303 7.02 -7.17 -6.50
CA GLU A 303 8.41 -7.17 -6.94
C GLU A 303 8.57 -6.56 -8.34
N LYS A 304 7.73 -6.96 -9.29
CA LYS A 304 7.73 -6.42 -10.67
C LYS A 304 7.44 -4.92 -10.69
N LEU A 305 6.48 -4.45 -9.89
CA LEU A 305 6.19 -3.02 -9.76
C LEU A 305 7.39 -2.24 -9.21
N THR A 306 8.10 -2.79 -8.22
CA THR A 306 9.31 -2.17 -7.67
C THR A 306 10.39 -1.97 -8.74
N LEU A 307 10.54 -2.93 -9.66
CA LEU A 307 11.49 -2.83 -10.77
C LEU A 307 11.05 -1.85 -11.86
N LEU A 308 9.75 -1.75 -12.13
CA LEU A 308 9.18 -0.88 -13.16
C LEU A 308 8.97 0.56 -12.70
N GLU A 309 8.87 0.82 -11.40
CA GLU A 309 8.58 2.15 -10.83
C GLU A 309 9.54 3.25 -11.32
N PRO A 310 10.88 3.05 -11.38
CA PRO A 310 11.79 4.08 -11.89
C PRO A 310 11.51 4.43 -13.35
N LYS A 311 11.27 3.41 -14.19
CA LYS A 311 10.96 3.58 -15.62
C LYS A 311 9.64 4.30 -15.83
N TYR A 312 8.62 3.95 -15.04
CA TYR A 312 7.33 4.63 -15.08
C TYR A 312 7.45 6.10 -14.68
N LYS A 313 8.23 6.41 -13.63
CA LYS A 313 8.52 7.81 -13.25
C LYS A 313 9.24 8.59 -14.35
N GLU A 314 10.15 7.94 -15.09
CA GLU A 314 10.78 8.56 -16.25
C GLU A 314 9.81 8.78 -17.40
N TYR A 315 8.95 7.80 -17.69
CA TYR A 315 7.90 7.92 -18.70
C TYR A 315 6.98 9.12 -18.42
N LEU A 316 6.54 9.29 -17.17
CA LEU A 316 5.69 10.42 -16.80
C LEU A 316 6.32 11.79 -17.10
N LYS A 317 7.65 11.93 -16.97
CA LYS A 317 8.36 13.19 -17.30
C LYS A 317 8.34 13.52 -18.79
N VAL A 318 8.25 12.52 -19.66
CA VAL A 318 8.25 12.67 -21.12
C VAL A 318 6.89 12.33 -21.76
N SER A 319 5.87 12.07 -20.95
CA SER A 319 4.55 11.62 -21.41
C SER A 319 3.81 12.63 -22.29
N ASN A 320 4.09 13.92 -22.07
CA ASN A 320 3.51 15.05 -22.79
C ASN A 320 4.13 15.30 -24.17
N TYR A 321 5.16 14.56 -24.58
CA TYR A 321 5.74 14.68 -25.91
C TYR A 321 4.93 13.87 -26.93
N ASP A 322 4.59 14.46 -28.07
CA ASP A 322 3.78 13.82 -29.10
C ASP A 322 4.25 14.18 -30.52
N GLU A 323 3.96 13.28 -31.47
CA GLU A 323 4.39 13.42 -32.86
C GLU A 323 3.82 14.67 -33.55
N ARG A 324 2.60 15.08 -33.19
CA ARG A 324 1.95 16.24 -33.80
C ARG A 324 2.65 17.53 -33.41
N THR A 325 2.95 17.73 -32.12
CA THR A 325 3.68 18.91 -31.65
C THR A 325 5.10 18.97 -32.25
N LEU A 326 5.77 17.82 -32.42
CA LEU A 326 7.05 17.75 -33.12
C LEU A 326 6.92 18.19 -34.59
N GLU A 327 5.88 17.71 -35.28
CA GLU A 327 5.62 18.04 -36.68
C GLU A 327 5.28 19.54 -36.84
N GLU A 328 4.51 20.13 -35.92
CA GLU A 328 4.24 21.57 -35.89
C GLU A 328 5.53 22.40 -35.75
N LYS A 329 6.47 21.95 -34.89
CA LYS A 329 7.80 22.58 -34.76
C LYS A 329 8.62 22.45 -36.05
N LYS A 330 8.64 21.27 -36.68
CA LYS A 330 9.35 21.04 -37.96
C LYS A 330 8.80 21.89 -39.09
N ASN A 331 7.48 22.01 -39.18
CA ASN A 331 6.83 22.88 -40.16
C ASN A 331 7.20 24.35 -39.94
N ARG A 332 7.21 24.82 -38.68
CA ARG A 332 7.67 26.17 -38.35
C ARG A 332 9.13 26.40 -38.72
N LEU A 333 10.01 25.42 -38.51
CA LEU A 333 11.40 25.49 -38.92
C LEU A 333 11.52 25.61 -40.45
N GLY A 334 10.72 24.85 -41.20
CA GLY A 334 10.65 24.94 -42.65
C GLY A 334 10.22 26.32 -43.15
N LEU A 335 9.24 26.95 -42.49
CA LEU A 335 8.81 28.32 -42.81
C LEU A 335 9.93 29.35 -42.57
N ILE A 336 10.61 29.27 -41.42
CA ILE A 336 11.73 30.18 -41.11
C ILE A 336 12.88 30.00 -42.11
N LYS A 337 13.18 28.76 -42.51
CA LYS A 337 14.19 28.47 -43.55
C LYS A 337 13.81 29.10 -44.90
N ALA A 338 12.55 28.97 -45.31
CA ALA A 338 12.06 29.59 -46.55
C ALA A 338 12.12 31.13 -46.50
N GLU A 339 11.74 31.75 -45.37
CA GLU A 339 11.83 33.20 -45.19
C GLU A 339 13.28 33.71 -45.25
N LEU A 340 14.23 32.94 -44.68
CA LEU A 340 15.65 33.27 -44.71
C LEU A 340 16.23 33.12 -46.12
N ASP A 341 15.88 32.07 -46.85
CA ASP A 341 16.26 31.88 -48.25
C ASP A 341 15.71 33.00 -49.14
N ASP A 342 14.49 33.46 -48.90
CA ASP A 342 13.88 34.56 -49.66
C ASP A 342 14.48 35.93 -49.32
N LEU A 343 14.96 36.15 -48.10
CA LEU A 343 15.75 37.33 -47.74
C LEU A 343 17.12 37.32 -48.41
N GLN A 344 17.78 36.15 -48.48
CA GLN A 344 19.08 36.01 -49.14
C GLN A 344 19.04 36.18 -50.66
N LYS A 345 17.85 36.04 -51.28
CA LYS A 345 17.63 36.38 -52.70
C LYS A 345 17.36 37.87 -52.94
N LYS A 346 17.09 38.64 -51.88
CA LYS A 346 16.80 40.08 -51.92
C LYS A 346 18.02 40.95 -51.59
N ASP A 347 18.98 40.40 -50.85
CA ASP A 347 20.38 40.88 -50.81
C ASP A 347 21.07 40.62 -52.17
#